data_AF-A0A6C0DGM1-F1
#
_entry.id   AF-A0A6C0DGM1-F1
#
_cell.length_a   1.000
_cell.length_b   1.000
_cell.length_c   1.000
_cell.angle_alpha   90.00
_cell.angle_beta   90.00
_cell.angle_gamma   90.00
#
_symmetry.space_group_name_H-M   'P 1'
#
loop_
_entity.id
_entity.type
_entity.pdbx_description
1 polymer ?
#
loop_
_entity_poly.entity_id
_entity_poly.type
_entity_poly.pdbx_seq_one_letter_code
_entity_poly.pdbx_strand_id
1 'polypeptide(L)'
;MSAGDFSNTKYDEQSRKYLKDAYDTVTRLELWDKMKEEVGDGGFIFSNKDYVDQIGNGLKFRDEHSGSSFGWTLRIIQWIAQDGWDAFYTKMRI
;
A
#
# COMPACT_ATOMS: atom_id res chain seq x y z
N MET A 1 -3.50 -3.71 18.72
CA MET A 1 -3.37 -2.73 17.63
C MET A 1 -4.28 -3.17 16.50
N SER A 2 -5.07 -2.27 15.92
CA SER A 2 -5.92 -2.60 14.77
C SER A 2 -5.10 -2.66 13.48
N ALA A 3 -5.44 -3.59 12.59
CA ALA A 3 -4.80 -3.65 11.28
C ALA A 3 -5.05 -2.35 10.48
N GLY A 4 -4.02 -1.86 9.79
CA GLY A 4 -4.06 -0.60 9.06
C GLY A 4 -3.78 0.65 9.91
N ASP A 5 -3.50 0.53 11.21
CA ASP A 5 -3.04 1.67 12.03
C ASP A 5 -1.51 1.83 11.95
N PHE A 6 -1.06 2.77 11.12
CA PHE A 6 0.35 3.06 10.93
C PHE A 6 0.94 4.05 11.94
N SER A 7 0.15 4.59 12.88
CA SER A 7 0.56 5.68 13.78
C SER A 7 1.84 5.39 14.57
N ASN A 8 2.03 4.14 15.01
CA ASN A 8 3.18 3.69 15.78
C ASN A 8 4.27 3.02 14.94
N THR A 9 4.38 3.35 13.65
CA THR A 9 5.48 2.89 12.78
C THR A 9 6.60 3.92 12.68
N LYS A 10 7.81 3.46 12.35
CA LYS A 10 9.03 4.27 12.14
C LYS A 10 8.95 5.28 10.97
N TYR A 11 7.88 5.25 10.19
CA TYR A 11 7.71 6.14 9.04
C TYR A 11 7.38 7.57 9.48
N ASP A 12 7.59 8.54 8.59
CA ASP A 12 7.14 9.91 8.79
C ASP A 12 5.61 10.04 8.62
N GLU A 13 5.07 11.22 8.94
CA GLU A 13 3.63 11.47 8.91
C GLU A 13 3.02 11.30 7.51
N GLN A 14 3.69 11.80 6.46
CA GLN A 14 3.18 11.73 5.09
C GLN A 14 3.16 10.27 4.61
N SER A 15 4.21 9.52 4.90
CA SER A 15 4.28 8.09 4.58
C SER A 15 3.17 7.30 5.29
N ARG A 16 2.91 7.56 6.58
CA ARG A 16 1.80 6.94 7.32
C ARG A 16 0.44 7.29 6.71
N LYS A 17 0.24 8.54 6.29
CA LYS A 17 -0.98 9.00 5.61
C LYS A 17 -1.22 8.22 4.31
N TYR A 18 -0.21 8.08 3.47
CA TYR A 18 -0.30 7.32 2.21
C TYR A 18 -0.55 5.82 2.43
N LEU A 19 0.15 5.22 3.39
CA LEU A 19 -0.06 3.81 3.71
C LEU A 19 -1.47 3.55 4.23
N LYS A 20 -2.01 4.44 5.07
CA LYS A 20 -3.40 4.35 5.56
C LYS A 20 -4.40 4.42 4.41
N ASP A 21 -4.25 5.40 3.53
CA ASP A 21 -5.14 5.60 2.37
C ASP A 21 -5.12 4.38 1.43
N ALA A 22 -3.93 3.86 1.13
CA ALA A 22 -3.79 2.67 0.30
C ALA A 22 -4.33 1.41 0.96
N TYR A 23 -4.09 1.20 2.25
CA TYR A 23 -4.63 0.08 3.02
C TYR A 23 -6.17 0.10 3.02
N ASP A 24 -6.77 1.25 3.30
CA ASP A 24 -8.22 1.43 3.31
C ASP A 24 -8.80 1.21 1.92
N THR A 25 -8.14 1.72 0.88
CA THR A 25 -8.58 1.56 -0.51
C THR A 25 -8.55 0.11 -0.95
N VAL A 26 -7.46 -0.62 -0.69
CA VAL A 26 -7.36 -2.05 -1.02
C VAL A 26 -8.39 -2.87 -0.24
N THR A 27 -8.62 -2.53 1.03
CA THR A 27 -9.66 -3.18 1.85
C THR A 27 -11.05 -2.94 1.30
N ARG A 28 -11.39 -1.68 0.97
CA ARG A 28 -12.70 -1.29 0.45
C ARG A 28 -12.99 -1.89 -0.93
N LEU A 29 -11.96 -2.06 -1.75
CA LEU A 29 -12.06 -2.67 -3.09
C LEU A 29 -11.93 -4.20 -3.07
N GLU A 30 -11.67 -4.80 -1.90
CA GLU A 30 -11.47 -6.24 -1.73
C GLU A 30 -10.31 -6.80 -2.58
N LEU A 31 -9.26 -6.01 -2.80
CA LEU A 31 -8.14 -6.33 -3.71
C LEU A 31 -6.93 -7.00 -3.01
N TRP A 32 -7.09 -7.47 -1.77
CA TRP A 32 -5.99 -8.06 -1.00
C TRP A 32 -5.33 -9.25 -1.69
N ASP A 33 -6.10 -10.13 -2.34
CA ASP A 33 -5.53 -11.27 -3.09
C ASP A 33 -4.78 -10.82 -4.34
N LYS A 34 -5.23 -9.75 -5.01
CA LYS A 34 -4.52 -9.15 -6.15
C LYS A 34 -3.19 -8.54 -5.75
N MET A 35 -3.11 -7.96 -4.56
CA MET A 35 -1.86 -7.40 -4.05
C MET A 35 -0.77 -8.45 -3.81
N LYS A 36 -1.11 -9.73 -3.67
CA LYS A 36 -0.13 -10.82 -3.53
C LYS A 36 0.54 -11.19 -4.86
N GLU A 37 -0.06 -10.84 -5.99
CA GLU A 37 0.44 -11.18 -7.33
C GLU A 37 1.74 -10.43 -7.64
N GLU A 38 2.62 -11.07 -8.42
CA GLU A 38 3.78 -10.39 -8.99
C GLU A 38 3.36 -9.31 -9.98
N VAL A 39 3.88 -8.10 -9.77
CA VAL A 39 3.48 -6.92 -10.56
C VAL A 39 4.30 -6.76 -11.86
N GLY A 40 5.37 -7.56 -12.00
CA GLY A 40 6.25 -7.58 -13.17
C GLY A 40 7.41 -6.57 -13.13
N ASP A 41 8.16 -6.55 -14.22
CA ASP A 41 9.33 -5.70 -14.39
C ASP A 41 8.93 -4.22 -14.41
N GLY A 42 9.63 -3.39 -13.63
CA GLY A 42 9.32 -1.97 -13.44
C GLY A 42 8.40 -1.67 -12.25
N GLY A 43 7.85 -2.69 -11.58
CA GLY A 43 7.06 -2.50 -10.36
C GLY A 43 5.71 -1.84 -10.63
N PHE A 44 5.06 -1.36 -9.57
CA PHE A 44 3.71 -0.79 -9.65
C PHE A 44 3.59 0.46 -10.54
N ILE A 45 4.68 1.19 -10.79
CA ILE A 45 4.68 2.43 -11.59
C ILE A 45 4.48 2.15 -13.08
N PHE A 46 5.05 1.04 -13.56
CA PHE A 46 5.01 0.65 -14.98
C PHE A 46 4.11 -0.57 -15.21
N SER A 47 3.33 -0.94 -14.19
CA SER A 47 2.38 -2.03 -14.27
C SER A 47 1.20 -1.64 -15.16
N ASN A 48 0.77 -2.60 -15.96
CA ASN A 48 -0.43 -2.56 -16.79
C ASN A 48 -1.55 -3.45 -16.23
N LYS A 49 -1.52 -3.72 -14.92
CA LYS A 49 -2.54 -4.53 -14.24
C LYS A 49 -3.73 -3.65 -13.86
N ASP A 50 -4.93 -4.03 -14.28
CA ASP A 50 -6.17 -3.27 -14.03
C ASP A 50 -6.41 -2.94 -12.54
N TYR A 51 -5.99 -3.80 -11.60
CA TYR A 51 -6.16 -3.54 -10.17
C TYR A 51 -5.27 -2.39 -9.67
N VAL A 52 -4.14 -2.11 -10.32
CA VAL A 52 -3.27 -0.99 -9.97
C VAL A 52 -3.96 0.33 -10.32
N ASP A 53 -4.62 0.40 -11.48
CA ASP A 53 -5.43 1.57 -11.86
C ASP A 53 -6.66 1.73 -10.96
N GLN A 54 -7.32 0.63 -10.59
CA GLN A 54 -8.45 0.67 -9.64
C GLN A 54 -8.04 1.24 -8.28
N ILE A 55 -6.89 0.79 -7.76
CA ILE A 55 -6.34 1.34 -6.51
C ILE A 55 -5.99 2.81 -6.69
N GLY A 56 -5.23 3.16 -7.73
CA GLY A 56 -4.82 4.54 -7.99
C GLY A 56 -6.00 5.50 -8.14
N ASN A 57 -7.08 5.11 -8.83
CA ASN A 57 -8.31 5.88 -8.95
C ASN A 57 -9.11 5.93 -7.63
N GLY A 58 -8.90 4.98 -6.71
CA GLY A 58 -9.56 4.90 -5.42
C GLY A 58 -8.86 5.62 -4.27
N LEU A 59 -7.59 6.01 -4.44
CA LEU A 59 -6.81 6.75 -3.44
C LEU A 59 -7.36 8.16 -3.26
N LYS A 60 -7.55 8.57 -2.00
CA LYS A 60 -7.94 9.95 -1.67
C LYS A 60 -6.82 10.95 -1.98
N PHE A 61 -5.57 10.55 -1.82
CA PHE A 61 -4.40 11.42 -2.00
C PHE A 61 -3.63 11.15 -3.29
N ARG A 62 -4.31 10.60 -4.31
CA ARG A 62 -3.71 10.24 -5.61
C ARG A 62 -2.81 11.36 -6.16
N ASP A 63 -3.30 12.60 -6.21
CA ASP A 63 -2.59 13.73 -6.81
C ASP A 63 -1.41 14.24 -5.98
N GLU A 64 -1.25 13.79 -4.72
CA GLU A 64 -0.07 14.07 -3.89
C GLU A 64 1.06 13.05 -4.10
N HIS A 65 0.81 11.96 -4.82
CA HIS A 65 1.83 10.97 -5.13
C HIS A 65 2.70 11.40 -6.32
N SER A 66 4.01 11.26 -6.15
CA SER A 66 4.90 11.04 -7.29
C SER A 66 4.81 9.57 -7.72
N GLY A 67 5.29 9.23 -8.93
CA GLY A 67 5.41 7.83 -9.33
C GLY A 67 6.19 7.01 -8.28
N SER A 68 7.29 7.56 -7.76
CA SER A 68 8.10 6.90 -6.72
C SER A 68 7.32 6.60 -5.44
N SER A 69 6.60 7.59 -4.89
CA SER A 69 5.83 7.39 -3.66
C SER A 69 4.65 6.45 -3.89
N PHE A 70 3.98 6.51 -5.04
CA PHE A 70 2.93 5.57 -5.41
C PHE A 70 3.46 4.12 -5.44
N GLY A 71 4.56 3.90 -6.17
CA GLY A 71 5.18 2.58 -6.28
C GLY A 71 5.65 2.03 -4.94
N TRP A 72 6.25 2.88 -4.10
CA TRP A 72 6.68 2.52 -2.76
C TRP A 72 5.49 2.14 -1.87
N THR A 73 4.44 2.97 -1.84
CA THR A 73 3.24 2.71 -1.04
C THR A 73 2.62 1.36 -1.40
N LEU A 74 2.41 1.09 -2.70
CA LEU A 74 1.82 -0.18 -3.13
C LEU A 74 2.73 -1.39 -2.84
N ARG A 75 4.06 -1.22 -2.87
CA ARG A 75 4.98 -2.29 -2.46
C ARG A 75 4.86 -2.64 -0.98
N ILE A 76 4.66 -1.65 -0.11
CA ILE A 76 4.42 -1.91 1.31
C ILE A 76 3.07 -2.61 1.51
N ILE A 77 2.02 -2.19 0.79
CA ILE A 77 0.72 -2.87 0.87
C ILE A 77 0.80 -4.31 0.35
N GLN A 78 1.58 -4.57 -0.71
CA GLN A 78 1.86 -5.92 -1.17
C GLN A 78 2.57 -6.76 -0.11
N TRP A 79 3.58 -6.21 0.56
CA TRP A 79 4.25 -6.92 1.65
C TRP A 79 3.26 -7.29 2.76
N ILE A 80 2.37 -6.36 3.15
CA ILE A 80 1.30 -6.65 4.12
C ILE A 80 0.34 -7.71 3.59
N ALA A 81 0.00 -7.71 2.29
CA ALA A 81 -0.88 -8.71 1.69
C ALA A 81 -0.26 -10.12 1.70
N GLN A 82 1.07 -10.21 1.53
CA GLN A 82 1.81 -11.47 1.48
C GLN A 82 2.11 -12.04 2.87
N ASP A 83 2.58 -11.20 3.79
CA ASP A 83 3.09 -11.63 5.11
C ASP A 83 2.12 -11.36 6.26
N GLY A 84 1.07 -10.57 6.01
CA GLY A 84 0.11 -10.15 7.02
C GLY A 84 0.54 -8.90 7.80
N TRP A 85 -0.47 -8.26 8.40
CA TRP A 85 -0.29 -7.03 9.19
C TRP A 85 0.64 -7.20 10.38
N ASP A 86 0.52 -8.30 11.14
CA ASP A 86 1.26 -8.49 12.38
C ASP A 86 2.78 -8.64 12.13
N ALA A 87 3.15 -9.30 11.04
CA ALA A 87 4.54 -9.44 10.61
C ALA A 87 5.14 -8.08 10.23
N PHE A 88 4.41 -7.30 9.42
CA PHE A 88 4.77 -5.92 9.09
C PHE A 88 4.91 -5.06 10.35
N TYR A 89 3.88 -5.03 11.19
CA TYR A 89 3.84 -4.18 12.38
C TYR A 89 4.96 -4.50 13.36
N THR A 90 5.25 -5.78 13.58
CA THR A 90 6.36 -6.21 14.45
C THR A 90 7.71 -5.65 14.00
N LYS A 91 7.95 -5.60 12.69
CA LYS A 91 9.20 -5.10 12.11
C LYS A 91 9.29 -3.57 12.08
N MET A 92 8.16 -2.90 11.88
CA MET A 92 8.11 -1.46 11.63
C MET A 92 7.75 -0.62 12.86
N ARG A 93 7.25 -1.22 13.95
CA ARG A 93 6.89 -0.48 15.16
C ARG A 93 8.08 0.20 15.83
N ILE A 94 7.80 1.33 16.48
CA ILE A 94 8.70 2.01 17.43
C ILE A 94 8.40 1.58 18.87
#